data_AF-A0A8T4UXH8-F1
#
_entry.id   AF-A0A8T4UXH8-F1
#
_cell.length_a   1.000
_cell.length_b   1.000
_cell.length_c   1.000
_cell.angle_alpha   90.00
_cell.angle_beta   90.00
_cell.angle_gamma   90.00
#
_symmetry.space_group_name_H-M   'P 1'
#
loop_
_entity.id
_entity.type
_entity.pdbx_description
1 polymer ?
#
loop_
_entity_poly.entity_id
_entity_poly.type
_entity_poly.pdbx_seq_one_letter_code
_entity_poly.pdbx_strand_id
1 'polypeptide(L)'
;MNPGNIISLFRIACLPVMIYLLNAGSLQAVFWALVLYGFAVFSDVLDGIVAKRTKEKKIIGSFIDPLADKVLIFGLLLFFAWEGQFSLTIFSILLIRDLLSLVFRFLASREDIIFLPRKVYAVAFTSGQFFLVFSLLMEKMVAAGSPRLAQHQAALHLLVSAAAGIVVVLAFWSLLHSFLFYAREIRKKKHLSATGKQQPLLIIANRRARGYHNLYRRRLLDLFALRRGARVIFFPHRQNMYDGMEREWGQDHRIIIAGGDGSFESALNYPPLFVKTIGFFPLGAGNAFYSFFYKGKRYEYLRSRFPFKEIDLDVVELEWAGGKRQTVFVNIGLDADVIRYSQDRTQHGLLDYLRGCGQAIQKAQSGYDFSVKIDGRKKEYSNCSTMILGKIPYFGYGIRSLVGMVKPADGKVYGLAVVNRHSSWLNKPLRVWSLIVSMFNVDIPPLLSFKGKEMLITSPVLFPLQAGGEFLGESTWVRLRIVRKQKVLIV
;
A
#
# COMPACT_ATOMS: atom_id res chain seq x y z
N MET A 1 6.02 -22.91 -14.47
CA MET A 1 5.00 -22.34 -13.55
C MET A 1 5.09 -23.10 -12.22
N ASN A 2 4.93 -22.44 -11.08
CA ASN A 2 4.96 -23.11 -9.77
C ASN A 2 3.65 -23.92 -9.55
N PRO A 3 3.70 -25.12 -8.96
CA PRO A 3 2.51 -25.90 -8.61
C PRO A 3 1.39 -25.12 -7.91
N GLY A 4 1.71 -24.23 -6.96
CA GLY A 4 0.68 -23.46 -6.24
C GLY A 4 -0.08 -22.50 -7.15
N ASN A 5 0.60 -21.84 -8.09
CA ASN A 5 -0.07 -20.93 -9.03
C ASN A 5 -0.90 -21.68 -10.05
N ILE A 6 -0.45 -22.87 -10.42
CA ILE A 6 -1.22 -23.76 -11.28
C ILE A 6 -2.51 -24.13 -10.54
N ILE A 7 -2.47 -24.36 -9.23
CA ILE A 7 -3.65 -24.62 -8.40
C ILE A 7 -4.56 -23.40 -8.28
N SER A 8 -4.04 -22.19 -8.04
CA SER A 8 -4.90 -20.98 -7.99
C SER A 8 -5.50 -20.63 -9.35
N LEU A 9 -4.73 -20.77 -10.45
CA LEU A 9 -5.22 -20.58 -11.82
C LEU A 9 -6.21 -21.69 -12.21
N PHE A 10 -5.99 -22.91 -11.75
CA PHE A 10 -6.93 -24.01 -11.88
C PHE A 10 -8.26 -23.65 -11.20
N ARG A 11 -8.27 -23.15 -9.96
CA ARG A 11 -9.51 -22.69 -9.29
C ARG A 11 -10.27 -21.64 -10.10
N ILE A 12 -9.56 -20.67 -10.69
CA ILE A 12 -10.18 -19.66 -11.57
C ILE A 12 -10.74 -20.31 -12.84
N ALA A 13 -9.99 -21.25 -13.45
CA ALA A 13 -10.42 -21.98 -14.64
C ALA A 13 -11.55 -22.99 -14.35
N CYS A 14 -11.69 -23.47 -13.10
CA CYS A 14 -12.79 -24.34 -12.70
C CYS A 14 -14.12 -23.60 -12.78
N LEU A 15 -14.18 -22.30 -12.47
CA LEU A 15 -15.42 -21.54 -12.46
C LEU A 15 -16.20 -21.61 -13.79
N PRO A 16 -15.65 -21.28 -14.97
CA PRO A 16 -16.39 -21.39 -16.23
C PRO A 16 -16.81 -22.83 -16.55
N VAL A 17 -15.97 -23.83 -16.21
CA VAL A 17 -16.31 -25.25 -16.40
C VAL A 17 -17.47 -25.65 -15.50
N MET A 18 -17.48 -25.22 -14.24
CA MET A 18 -18.58 -25.45 -13.31
C MET A 18 -19.86 -24.80 -13.81
N ILE A 19 -19.81 -23.53 -14.25
CA ILE A 19 -20.99 -22.85 -14.80
C ILE A 19 -21.53 -23.59 -16.03
N TYR A 20 -20.65 -24.04 -16.94
CA TYR A 20 -21.03 -24.85 -18.09
C TYR A 20 -21.75 -26.14 -17.67
N LEU A 21 -21.19 -26.88 -16.71
CA LEU A 21 -21.79 -28.12 -16.19
C LEU A 21 -23.13 -27.85 -15.48
N LEU A 22 -23.24 -26.77 -14.71
CA LEU A 22 -24.46 -26.40 -14.00
C LEU A 22 -25.58 -25.94 -14.94
N ASN A 23 -25.23 -25.40 -16.12
CA ASN A 23 -26.19 -25.05 -17.18
C ASN A 23 -26.68 -26.26 -17.97
N ALA A 24 -25.89 -27.33 -18.07
CA ALA A 24 -26.31 -28.56 -18.74
C ALA A 24 -27.48 -29.26 -18.03
N GLY A 25 -27.73 -28.94 -16.74
CA GLY A 25 -28.94 -29.30 -16.00
C GLY A 25 -29.11 -30.79 -15.65
N SER A 26 -28.28 -31.69 -16.18
CA SER A 26 -28.37 -33.13 -15.88
C SER A 26 -27.75 -33.47 -14.52
N LEU A 27 -28.28 -34.51 -13.86
CA LEU A 27 -27.75 -35.01 -12.58
C LEU A 27 -26.24 -35.28 -12.67
N GLN A 28 -25.80 -35.88 -13.78
CA GLN A 28 -24.40 -36.20 -14.00
C GLN A 28 -23.54 -34.94 -14.13
N ALA A 29 -24.03 -33.90 -14.81
CA ALA A 29 -23.30 -32.65 -14.95
C ALA A 29 -23.20 -31.91 -13.60
N VAL A 30 -24.28 -31.86 -12.82
CA VAL A 30 -24.26 -31.25 -11.49
C VAL A 30 -23.35 -32.02 -10.53
N PHE A 31 -23.34 -33.35 -10.59
CA PHE A 31 -22.40 -34.18 -9.83
C PHE A 31 -20.95 -33.83 -10.14
N TRP A 32 -20.59 -33.71 -11.43
CA TRP A 32 -19.23 -33.31 -11.83
C TRP A 32 -18.88 -31.87 -11.40
N ALA A 33 -19.85 -30.94 -11.41
CA ALA A 33 -19.64 -29.60 -10.89
C ALA A 33 -19.36 -29.61 -9.38
N LEU A 34 -20.06 -30.45 -8.61
CA LEU A 34 -19.84 -30.63 -7.18
C LEU A 34 -18.49 -31.28 -6.87
N VAL A 35 -18.09 -32.28 -7.66
CA VAL A 35 -16.75 -32.88 -7.57
C VAL A 35 -15.66 -31.85 -7.86
N LEU A 36 -15.82 -31.05 -8.93
CA LEU A 36 -14.87 -30.01 -9.29
C LEU A 36 -14.78 -28.90 -8.22
N TYR A 37 -15.91 -28.53 -7.61
CA TYR A 37 -15.94 -27.64 -6.45
C TYR A 37 -15.16 -28.22 -5.26
N GLY A 38 -15.40 -29.49 -4.94
CA GLY A 38 -14.69 -30.20 -3.87
C GLY A 38 -13.18 -30.20 -4.09
N PHE A 39 -12.73 -30.48 -5.33
CA PHE A 39 -11.31 -30.38 -5.69
C PHE A 39 -10.78 -28.94 -5.55
N ALA A 40 -11.52 -27.94 -6.01
CA ALA A 40 -11.14 -26.53 -5.88
C ALA A 40 -10.96 -26.12 -4.40
N VAL A 41 -11.90 -26.46 -3.52
CA VAL A 41 -11.81 -26.15 -2.08
C VAL A 41 -10.71 -26.97 -1.39
N PHE A 42 -10.59 -28.25 -1.69
CA PHE A 42 -9.59 -29.12 -1.08
C PHE A 42 -8.16 -28.74 -1.48
N SER A 43 -7.97 -28.32 -2.74
CA SER A 43 -6.69 -27.85 -3.24
C SER A 43 -6.17 -26.61 -2.50
N ASP A 44 -7.05 -25.72 -2.01
CA ASP A 44 -6.66 -24.58 -1.17
C ASP A 44 -6.13 -25.02 0.20
N VAL A 45 -6.78 -26.02 0.81
CA VAL A 45 -6.33 -26.60 2.09
C VAL A 45 -4.96 -27.26 1.94
N LEU A 46 -4.76 -28.01 0.85
CA LEU A 46 -3.48 -28.64 0.54
C LEU A 46 -2.38 -27.59 0.29
N ASP A 47 -2.66 -26.53 -0.45
CA ASP A 47 -1.72 -25.42 -0.65
C ASP A 47 -1.34 -24.77 0.69
N GLY A 48 -2.32 -24.56 1.58
CA GLY A 48 -2.09 -24.02 2.92
C GLY A 48 -1.23 -24.91 3.83
N ILE A 49 -1.28 -26.23 3.66
CA ILE A 49 -0.46 -27.20 4.41
C ILE A 49 0.96 -27.29 3.82
N VAL A 50 1.07 -27.37 2.49
CA VAL A 50 2.35 -27.45 1.77
C VAL A 50 3.16 -26.16 1.98
N ALA A 51 2.50 -24.99 1.90
CA ALA A 51 3.13 -23.69 2.12
C ALA A 51 3.65 -23.50 3.55
N LYS A 52 3.08 -24.19 4.56
CA LYS A 52 3.57 -24.16 5.95
C LYS A 52 4.81 -25.03 6.17
N ARG A 53 4.97 -26.11 5.39
CA ARG A 53 6.10 -27.05 5.51
C ARG A 53 7.32 -26.59 4.72
N THR A 54 7.13 -25.86 3.61
CA THR A 54 8.23 -25.20 2.89
C THR A 54 8.50 -23.82 3.51
N LYS A 55 9.70 -23.59 4.06
CA LYS A 55 10.14 -22.24 4.50
C LYS A 55 10.21 -21.20 3.36
N GLU A 56 10.02 -21.65 2.12
CA GLU A 56 9.79 -20.77 0.98
C GLU A 56 8.39 -20.16 1.03
N LYS A 57 8.31 -18.92 1.52
CA LYS A 57 7.16 -18.05 1.27
C LYS A 57 7.01 -17.85 -0.25
N LYS A 58 6.08 -18.57 -0.87
CA LYS A 58 5.75 -18.46 -2.29
C LYS A 58 5.01 -17.15 -2.52
N ILE A 59 5.53 -16.35 -3.44
CA ILE A 59 5.18 -14.95 -3.64
C ILE A 59 3.90 -14.73 -4.46
N ILE A 60 3.58 -15.70 -5.32
CA ILE A 60 2.53 -15.59 -6.32
C ILE A 60 1.20 -16.10 -5.78
N GLY A 61 1.22 -17.31 -5.20
CA GLY A 61 0.05 -17.94 -4.58
C GLY A 61 -0.54 -17.03 -3.51
N SER A 62 0.30 -16.44 -2.66
CA SER A 62 -0.20 -15.54 -1.61
C SER A 62 -1.00 -14.32 -2.11
N PHE A 63 -0.87 -13.94 -3.39
CA PHE A 63 -1.72 -12.96 -4.04
C PHE A 63 -2.89 -13.57 -4.83
N ILE A 64 -2.64 -14.59 -5.65
CA ILE A 64 -3.67 -15.18 -6.51
C ILE A 64 -4.65 -16.02 -5.69
N ASP A 65 -4.23 -16.62 -4.57
CA ASP A 65 -5.07 -17.49 -3.74
C ASP A 65 -6.29 -16.73 -3.18
N PRO A 66 -6.14 -15.58 -2.47
CA PRO A 66 -7.31 -14.85 -1.97
C PRO A 66 -8.21 -14.29 -3.09
N LEU A 67 -7.64 -14.00 -4.27
CA LEU A 67 -8.40 -13.53 -5.43
C LEU A 67 -9.20 -14.67 -6.05
N ALA A 68 -8.56 -15.83 -6.27
CA ALA A 68 -9.17 -17.03 -6.82
C ALA A 68 -10.33 -17.52 -5.95
N ASP A 69 -10.17 -17.49 -4.63
CA ASP A 69 -11.23 -17.85 -3.69
C ASP A 69 -12.46 -16.94 -3.83
N LYS A 70 -12.23 -15.63 -3.94
CA LYS A 70 -13.33 -14.66 -4.09
C LYS A 70 -13.99 -14.75 -5.45
N VAL A 71 -13.22 -14.98 -6.51
CA VAL A 71 -13.75 -15.23 -7.86
C VAL A 71 -14.61 -16.49 -7.89
N LEU A 72 -14.13 -17.59 -7.29
CA LEU A 72 -14.88 -18.85 -7.24
C LEU A 72 -16.19 -18.69 -6.46
N ILE A 73 -16.12 -18.17 -5.23
CA ILE A 73 -17.30 -18.00 -4.36
C ILE A 73 -18.31 -17.03 -4.98
N PHE A 74 -17.88 -15.81 -5.32
CA PHE A 74 -18.83 -14.81 -5.85
C PHE A 74 -19.30 -15.14 -7.25
N GLY A 75 -18.50 -15.83 -8.06
CA GLY A 75 -18.92 -16.33 -9.37
C GLY A 75 -20.06 -17.35 -9.25
N LEU A 76 -19.93 -18.31 -8.33
CA LEU A 76 -20.98 -19.32 -8.09
C LEU A 76 -22.21 -18.72 -7.42
N LEU A 77 -22.06 -17.85 -6.41
CA LEU A 77 -23.20 -17.17 -5.80
C LEU A 77 -23.96 -16.28 -6.79
N LEU A 78 -23.25 -15.59 -7.69
CA LEU A 78 -23.86 -14.80 -8.75
C LEU A 78 -24.60 -15.69 -9.74
N PHE A 79 -24.02 -16.84 -10.11
CA PHE A 79 -24.69 -17.83 -10.96
C PHE A 79 -26.01 -18.31 -10.34
N PHE A 80 -25.99 -18.74 -9.07
CA PHE A 80 -27.21 -19.17 -8.37
C PHE A 80 -28.22 -18.03 -8.19
N ALA A 81 -27.75 -16.79 -8.00
CA ALA A 81 -28.64 -15.63 -7.94
C ALA A 81 -29.31 -15.33 -9.28
N TRP A 82 -28.58 -15.50 -10.38
CA TRP A 82 -29.08 -15.33 -11.73
C TRP A 82 -30.13 -16.39 -12.09
N GLU A 83 -29.90 -17.64 -11.68
CA GLU A 83 -30.84 -18.76 -11.84
C GLU A 83 -32.07 -18.67 -10.92
N GLY A 84 -32.17 -17.66 -10.06
CA GLY A 84 -33.27 -17.48 -9.10
C GLY A 84 -33.23 -18.45 -7.90
N GLN A 85 -32.20 -19.28 -7.78
CA GLN A 85 -32.01 -20.25 -6.69
C GLN A 85 -31.38 -19.61 -5.43
N PHE A 86 -30.85 -18.40 -5.57
CA PHE A 86 -30.29 -17.63 -4.46
C PHE A 86 -30.76 -16.17 -4.51
N SER A 87 -30.92 -15.54 -3.35
CA SER A 87 -31.38 -14.15 -3.30
C SER A 87 -30.30 -13.20 -3.81
N LEU A 88 -30.62 -12.45 -4.88
CA LEU A 88 -29.76 -11.37 -5.39
C LEU A 88 -29.48 -10.33 -4.30
N THR A 89 -30.47 -10.04 -3.44
CA THR A 89 -30.31 -9.13 -2.31
C THR A 89 -29.25 -9.62 -1.33
N ILE A 90 -29.29 -10.91 -0.96
CA ILE A 90 -28.28 -11.49 -0.06
C ILE A 90 -26.90 -11.46 -0.74
N PHE A 91 -26.80 -11.85 -2.01
CA PHE A 91 -25.56 -11.75 -2.78
C PHE A 91 -24.97 -10.32 -2.72
N SER A 92 -25.79 -9.29 -2.98
CA SER A 92 -25.34 -7.90 -2.94
C SER A 92 -24.84 -7.49 -1.56
N ILE A 93 -25.52 -7.91 -0.47
CA ILE A 93 -25.08 -7.63 0.90
C ILE A 93 -23.68 -8.23 1.15
N LEU A 94 -23.46 -9.48 0.75
CA LEU A 94 -22.18 -10.16 0.93
C LEU A 94 -21.06 -9.48 0.13
N LEU A 95 -21.34 -9.09 -1.11
CA LEU A 95 -20.39 -8.40 -1.98
C LEU A 95 -20.03 -7.01 -1.44
N ILE A 96 -21.03 -6.20 -1.10
CA ILE A 96 -20.84 -4.85 -0.54
C ILE A 96 -20.02 -4.92 0.76
N ARG A 97 -20.32 -5.88 1.62
CA ARG A 97 -19.58 -6.09 2.87
C ARG A 97 -18.10 -6.38 2.62
N ASP A 98 -17.77 -7.23 1.64
CA ASP A 98 -16.37 -7.52 1.30
C ASP A 98 -15.65 -6.30 0.71
N LEU A 99 -16.33 -5.51 -0.12
CA LEU A 99 -15.80 -4.23 -0.61
C LEU A 99 -15.57 -3.22 0.52
N LEU A 100 -16.49 -3.10 1.48
CA LEU A 100 -16.34 -2.21 2.64
C LEU A 100 -15.16 -2.64 3.53
N SER A 101 -14.91 -3.94 3.67
CA SER A 101 -13.72 -4.44 4.37
C SER A 101 -12.41 -3.97 3.71
N LEU A 102 -12.38 -3.93 2.37
CA LEU A 102 -11.25 -3.38 1.62
C LEU A 102 -11.09 -1.87 1.85
N VAL A 103 -12.19 -1.12 1.88
CA VAL A 103 -12.20 0.32 2.18
C VAL A 103 -11.70 0.59 3.61
N PHE A 104 -12.13 -0.17 4.61
CA PHE A 104 -11.64 0.00 5.99
C PHE A 104 -10.14 -0.30 6.11
N ARG A 105 -9.63 -1.31 5.40
CA ARG A 105 -8.18 -1.58 5.33
C ARG A 105 -7.43 -0.41 4.72
N PHE A 106 -7.97 0.17 3.64
CA PHE A 106 -7.39 1.33 3.00
C PHE A 106 -7.36 2.56 3.91
N LEU A 107 -8.46 2.84 4.60
CA LEU A 107 -8.53 3.96 5.55
C LEU A 107 -7.59 3.76 6.74
N ALA A 108 -7.53 2.55 7.31
CA ALA A 108 -6.60 2.21 8.38
C ALA A 108 -5.14 2.33 7.96
N SER A 109 -4.82 1.96 6.72
CA SER A 109 -3.49 2.12 6.12
C SER A 109 -3.06 3.59 6.03
N ARG A 110 -3.99 4.49 5.68
CA ARG A 110 -3.71 5.94 5.67
C ARG A 110 -3.41 6.50 7.05
N GLU A 111 -3.99 5.90 8.07
CA GLU A 111 -3.82 6.31 9.46
C GLU A 111 -2.67 5.58 10.15
N ASP A 112 -1.78 4.83 9.48
CA ASP A 112 -0.73 4.01 10.12
C ASP A 112 -1.27 3.04 11.20
N ILE A 113 -2.51 2.57 11.06
CA ILE A 113 -3.10 1.57 11.95
C ILE A 113 -2.80 0.20 11.36
N ILE A 114 -2.20 -0.69 12.16
CA ILE A 114 -2.02 -2.09 11.77
C ILE A 114 -3.42 -2.73 11.77
N PHE A 115 -4.03 -2.82 10.59
CA PHE A 115 -5.36 -3.41 10.44
C PHE A 115 -5.26 -4.93 10.40
N LEU A 116 -5.21 -5.53 11.59
CA LEU A 116 -5.38 -6.96 11.78
C LEU A 116 -6.77 -7.18 12.40
N PRO A 117 -7.84 -7.34 11.60
CA PRO A 117 -9.09 -7.84 12.17
C PRO A 117 -8.76 -9.17 12.85
N ARG A 118 -9.33 -9.42 14.04
CA ARG A 118 -9.20 -10.72 14.72
C ARG A 118 -9.53 -11.79 13.68
N LYS A 119 -8.52 -12.61 13.31
CA LYS A 119 -8.60 -13.57 12.19
C LYS A 119 -9.87 -14.42 12.24
N VAL A 120 -10.35 -14.72 13.45
CA VAL A 120 -11.53 -15.54 13.72
C VAL A 120 -12.78 -15.08 12.95
N TYR A 121 -13.16 -13.81 12.98
CA TYR A 121 -14.43 -13.36 12.38
C TYR A 121 -14.39 -13.34 10.85
N ALA A 122 -13.25 -12.93 10.29
CA ALA A 122 -13.04 -12.95 8.85
C ALA A 122 -13.00 -14.39 8.32
N VAL A 123 -12.32 -15.30 9.05
CA VAL A 123 -12.26 -16.73 8.71
C VAL A 123 -13.64 -17.37 8.81
N ALA A 124 -14.36 -17.17 9.91
CA ALA A 124 -15.70 -17.73 10.10
C ALA A 124 -16.67 -17.32 8.99
N PHE A 125 -16.65 -16.04 8.59
CA PHE A 125 -17.44 -15.57 7.47
C PHE A 125 -17.07 -16.26 6.15
N THR A 126 -15.77 -16.30 5.80
CA THR A 126 -15.32 -16.91 4.55
C THR A 126 -15.66 -18.42 4.52
N SER A 127 -15.45 -19.14 5.62
CA SER A 127 -15.87 -20.55 5.74
C SER A 127 -17.38 -20.72 5.58
N GLY A 128 -18.18 -19.82 6.12
CA GLY A 128 -19.62 -19.79 5.92
C GLY A 128 -20.02 -19.62 4.45
N GLN A 129 -19.31 -18.77 3.70
CA GLN A 129 -19.55 -18.62 2.26
C GLN A 129 -19.27 -19.91 1.47
N PHE A 130 -18.19 -20.62 1.79
CA PHE A 130 -17.90 -21.92 1.18
C PHE A 130 -18.99 -22.96 1.51
N PHE A 131 -19.46 -22.98 2.75
CA PHE A 131 -20.55 -23.88 3.15
C PHE A 131 -21.87 -23.54 2.44
N LEU A 132 -22.18 -22.26 2.26
CA LEU A 132 -23.35 -21.81 1.52
C LEU A 132 -23.32 -22.26 0.06
N VAL A 133 -22.19 -22.09 -0.63
CA VAL A 133 -22.03 -22.54 -2.02
C VAL A 133 -22.16 -24.07 -2.12
N PHE A 134 -21.57 -24.81 -1.17
CA PHE A 134 -21.71 -26.26 -1.11
C PHE A 134 -23.18 -26.69 -0.97
N SER A 135 -23.92 -26.00 -0.09
CA SER A 135 -25.33 -26.27 0.17
C SER A 135 -26.21 -26.04 -1.07
N LEU A 136 -25.95 -24.94 -1.81
CA LEU A 136 -26.63 -24.64 -3.09
C LEU A 136 -26.33 -25.70 -4.17
N LEU A 137 -25.09 -26.19 -4.25
CA LEU A 137 -24.73 -27.26 -5.18
C LEU A 137 -25.44 -28.58 -4.85
N MET A 138 -25.54 -28.92 -3.55
CA MET A 138 -26.28 -30.10 -3.09
C MET A 138 -27.78 -30.00 -3.41
N GLU A 139 -28.36 -28.82 -3.21
CA GLU A 139 -29.76 -28.54 -3.53
C GLU A 139 -30.03 -28.71 -5.03
N LYS A 140 -29.17 -28.14 -5.89
CA LYS A 140 -29.27 -28.30 -7.35
C LYS A 140 -29.06 -29.77 -7.78
N MET A 141 -28.20 -30.52 -7.10
CA MET A 141 -28.00 -31.95 -7.37
C MET A 141 -29.25 -32.77 -7.05
N VAL A 142 -29.90 -32.50 -5.91
CA VAL A 142 -31.14 -33.17 -5.53
C VAL A 142 -32.29 -32.81 -6.47
N ALA A 143 -32.37 -31.54 -6.90
CA ALA A 143 -33.36 -31.08 -7.87
C ALA A 143 -33.22 -31.76 -9.25
N ALA A 144 -32.00 -32.06 -9.67
CA ALA A 144 -31.72 -32.79 -10.92
C ALA A 144 -31.85 -34.32 -10.78
N GLY A 145 -32.09 -34.83 -9.56
CA GLY A 145 -32.06 -36.25 -9.22
C GLY A 145 -33.37 -37.01 -9.44
N SER A 146 -33.38 -38.26 -9.00
CA SER A 146 -34.57 -39.12 -9.07
C SER A 146 -35.66 -38.68 -8.05
N PRO A 147 -36.91 -39.12 -8.19
CA PRO A 147 -38.01 -38.76 -7.28
C PRO A 147 -37.72 -39.11 -5.80
N ARG A 148 -36.88 -40.13 -5.54
CA ARG A 148 -36.42 -40.48 -4.19
C ARG A 148 -35.46 -39.46 -3.59
N LEU A 149 -34.74 -38.71 -4.41
CA LEU A 149 -33.89 -37.60 -3.93
C LEU A 149 -34.74 -36.37 -3.66
N ALA A 150 -35.76 -36.11 -4.50
CA ALA A 150 -36.65 -34.95 -4.38
C ALA A 150 -37.36 -34.84 -3.01
N GLN A 151 -37.56 -35.95 -2.28
CA GLN A 151 -38.11 -35.92 -0.91
C GLN A 151 -37.24 -35.08 0.07
N HIS A 152 -35.95 -34.93 -0.21
CA HIS A 152 -35.01 -34.15 0.62
C HIS A 152 -34.90 -32.68 0.18
N GLN A 153 -35.56 -32.28 -0.91
CA GLN A 153 -35.40 -30.95 -1.49
C GLN A 153 -35.82 -29.84 -0.52
N ALA A 154 -36.96 -30.00 0.15
CA ALA A 154 -37.44 -29.01 1.12
C ALA A 154 -36.50 -28.83 2.32
N ALA A 155 -35.90 -29.93 2.80
CA ALA A 155 -34.92 -29.88 3.88
C ALA A 155 -33.63 -29.16 3.45
N LEU A 156 -33.18 -29.37 2.21
CA LEU A 156 -32.01 -28.67 1.65
C LEU A 156 -32.26 -27.18 1.43
N HIS A 157 -33.43 -26.81 0.90
CA HIS A 157 -33.85 -25.40 0.78
C HIS A 157 -33.83 -24.68 2.14
N LEU A 158 -34.33 -25.34 3.19
CA LEU A 158 -34.30 -24.81 4.55
C LEU A 158 -32.86 -24.64 5.05
N LEU A 159 -31.98 -25.62 4.79
CA LEU A 159 -30.57 -25.56 5.13
C LEU A 159 -29.85 -24.43 4.40
N VAL A 160 -30.10 -24.25 3.10
CA VAL A 160 -29.54 -23.13 2.31
C VAL A 160 -30.01 -21.80 2.86
N SER A 161 -31.29 -21.67 3.17
CA SER A 161 -31.86 -20.45 3.76
C SER A 161 -31.25 -20.14 5.14
N ALA A 162 -31.10 -21.16 5.99
CA ALA A 162 -30.45 -21.03 7.30
C ALA A 162 -28.97 -20.66 7.16
N ALA A 163 -28.23 -21.32 6.27
CA ALA A 163 -26.83 -21.02 5.97
C ALA A 163 -26.68 -19.57 5.46
N ALA A 164 -27.55 -19.13 4.55
CA ALA A 164 -27.55 -17.76 4.05
C ALA A 164 -27.77 -16.75 5.18
N GLY A 165 -28.74 -16.99 6.07
CA GLY A 165 -28.99 -16.16 7.25
C GLY A 165 -27.77 -16.09 8.19
N ILE A 166 -27.15 -17.22 8.50
CA ILE A 166 -25.93 -17.29 9.32
C ILE A 166 -24.80 -16.49 8.67
N VAL A 167 -24.58 -16.65 7.37
CA VAL A 167 -23.53 -15.94 6.63
C VAL A 167 -23.77 -14.44 6.64
N VAL A 168 -25.02 -13.97 6.53
CA VAL A 168 -25.38 -12.55 6.66
C VAL A 168 -25.07 -12.03 8.07
N VAL A 169 -25.41 -12.77 9.12
CA VAL A 169 -25.07 -12.40 10.51
C VAL A 169 -23.56 -12.30 10.70
N LEU A 170 -22.80 -13.28 10.19
CA LEU A 170 -21.34 -13.26 10.20
C LEU A 170 -20.77 -12.10 9.37
N ALA A 171 -21.44 -11.74 8.27
CA ALA A 171 -21.08 -10.61 7.42
C ALA A 171 -21.11 -9.31 8.24
N PHE A 172 -22.25 -9.08 8.91
CA PHE A 172 -22.49 -7.91 9.75
C PHE A 172 -21.55 -7.87 10.94
N TRP A 173 -21.41 -8.98 11.66
CA TRP A 173 -20.56 -9.06 12.86
C TRP A 173 -19.09 -8.77 12.55
N SER A 174 -18.55 -9.36 11.47
CA SER A 174 -17.19 -9.10 11.03
C SER A 174 -16.98 -7.64 10.60
N LEU A 175 -17.98 -7.03 9.97
CA LEU A 175 -17.92 -5.63 9.55
C LEU A 175 -17.97 -4.69 10.76
N LEU A 176 -18.87 -4.95 11.71
CA LEU A 176 -18.98 -4.20 12.96
C LEU A 176 -17.69 -4.27 13.77
N HIS A 177 -17.11 -5.46 13.92
CA HIS A 177 -15.83 -5.62 14.60
C HIS A 177 -14.70 -4.83 13.90
N SER A 178 -14.66 -4.87 12.57
CA SER A 178 -13.71 -4.10 11.76
C SER A 178 -13.85 -2.59 11.99
N PHE A 179 -15.08 -2.08 12.00
CA PHE A 179 -15.39 -0.70 12.27
C PHE A 179 -15.04 -0.28 13.71
N LEU A 180 -15.44 -1.08 14.72
CA LEU A 180 -15.15 -0.78 16.13
C LEU A 180 -13.65 -0.78 16.42
N PHE A 181 -12.88 -1.70 15.82
CA PHE A 181 -11.43 -1.72 15.92
C PHE A 181 -10.83 -0.42 15.36
N TYR A 182 -11.23 -0.04 14.15
CA TYR A 182 -10.79 1.20 13.51
C TYR A 182 -11.16 2.45 14.35
N ALA A 183 -12.41 2.53 14.81
CA ALA A 183 -12.90 3.64 15.63
C ALA A 183 -12.17 3.77 16.97
N ARG A 184 -11.88 2.65 17.65
CA ARG A 184 -11.12 2.62 18.91
C ARG A 184 -9.69 3.13 18.71
N GLU A 185 -9.02 2.68 17.65
CA GLU A 185 -7.64 3.11 17.35
C GLU A 185 -7.57 4.60 16.97
N ILE A 186 -8.58 5.14 16.28
CA ILE A 186 -8.68 6.58 16.04
C ILE A 186 -8.92 7.37 17.33
N ARG A 187 -9.81 6.91 18.22
CA ARG A 187 -10.08 7.59 19.50
C ARG A 187 -8.84 7.63 20.39
N LYS A 188 -8.06 6.54 20.45
CA LYS A 188 -6.76 6.51 21.16
C LYS A 188 -5.79 7.56 20.60
N LYS A 189 -5.76 7.77 19.29
CA LYS A 189 -4.92 8.80 18.66
C LYS A 189 -5.37 10.23 18.93
N LYS A 190 -6.68 10.48 19.05
CA LYS A 190 -7.23 11.81 19.32
C LYS A 190 -7.01 12.32 20.75
N HIS A 191 -6.64 11.46 21.70
CA HIS A 191 -6.46 11.82 23.12
C HIS A 191 -5.08 12.41 23.49
N LEU A 192 -4.23 12.73 22.51
CA LEU A 192 -2.95 13.40 22.73
C LEU A 192 -2.83 14.63 21.85
N SER A 193 -3.26 15.80 22.34
CA SER A 193 -2.53 17.07 22.20
C SER A 193 -3.39 18.23 22.73
N ALA A 194 -3.11 18.69 23.94
CA ALA A 194 -3.56 19.99 24.43
C ALA A 194 -2.49 20.53 25.37
N THR A 195 -1.60 21.38 24.83
CA THR A 195 -1.00 22.60 25.43
C THR A 195 0.28 22.95 24.67
N GLY A 196 0.31 24.12 24.03
CA GLY A 196 1.53 24.66 23.45
C GLY A 196 1.39 26.15 23.18
N LYS A 197 2.17 26.98 23.90
CA LYS A 197 2.29 28.42 23.65
C LYS A 197 2.86 28.65 22.24
N GLN A 198 2.38 29.71 21.57
CA GLN A 198 2.91 30.17 20.30
C GLN A 198 4.39 30.58 20.48
N GLN A 199 5.28 29.98 19.68
CA GLN A 199 6.68 30.37 19.58
C GLN A 199 6.90 31.01 18.20
N PRO A 200 7.88 31.92 18.05
CA PRO A 200 8.21 32.54 16.77
C PRO A 200 8.54 31.49 15.71
N LEU A 201 8.04 31.71 14.49
CA LEU A 201 8.12 30.77 13.39
C LEU A 201 8.44 31.54 12.10
N LEU A 202 9.41 31.04 11.36
CA LEU A 202 9.78 31.56 10.05
C LEU A 202 9.25 30.65 8.95
N ILE A 203 8.78 31.22 7.84
CA ILE A 203 8.36 30.47 6.66
C ILE A 203 9.28 30.82 5.50
N ILE A 204 9.78 29.81 4.81
CA ILE A 204 10.59 29.95 3.62
C ILE A 204 9.83 29.36 2.45
N ALA A 205 9.51 30.19 1.45
CA ALA A 205 8.64 29.82 0.35
C ALA A 205 9.35 29.73 -1.01
N ASN A 206 9.08 28.64 -1.73
CA ASN A 206 9.52 28.45 -3.10
C ASN A 206 8.53 29.03 -4.11
N ARG A 207 8.87 30.18 -4.69
CA ARG A 207 8.07 30.80 -5.76
C ARG A 207 8.01 29.96 -7.03
N ARG A 208 9.01 29.11 -7.29
CA ARG A 208 9.06 28.19 -8.45
C ARG A 208 8.22 26.92 -8.23
N ALA A 209 7.74 26.67 -7.01
CA ALA A 209 6.88 25.52 -6.77
C ALA A 209 5.54 25.71 -7.50
N ARG A 210 5.09 24.68 -8.23
CA ARG A 210 3.83 24.71 -9.01
C ARG A 210 2.63 25.21 -8.19
N GLY A 211 2.53 24.79 -6.94
CA GLY A 211 1.45 25.21 -6.05
C GLY A 211 1.48 26.70 -5.71
N TYR A 212 2.62 27.39 -5.83
CA TYR A 212 2.68 28.83 -5.60
C TYR A 212 1.99 29.64 -6.70
N HIS A 213 1.97 29.13 -7.94
CA HIS A 213 1.26 29.76 -9.06
C HIS A 213 -0.26 29.57 -9.01
N ASN A 214 -0.73 28.64 -8.16
CA ASN A 214 -2.15 28.48 -7.90
C ASN A 214 -2.61 29.51 -6.86
N LEU A 215 -3.51 30.41 -7.28
CA LEU A 215 -4.02 31.52 -6.46
C LEU A 215 -4.56 31.06 -5.09
N TYR A 216 -5.31 29.95 -5.08
CA TYR A 216 -5.88 29.38 -3.86
C TYR A 216 -4.76 28.96 -2.90
N ARG A 217 -3.80 28.14 -3.34
CA ARG A 217 -2.69 27.68 -2.50
C ARG A 217 -1.79 28.81 -2.00
N ARG A 218 -1.56 29.85 -2.82
CA ARG A 218 -0.82 31.05 -2.41
C ARG A 218 -1.55 31.80 -1.30
N ARG A 219 -2.85 32.08 -1.46
CA ARG A 219 -3.67 32.70 -0.41
C ARG A 219 -3.65 31.90 0.89
N LEU A 220 -3.59 30.56 0.80
CA LEU A 220 -3.51 29.71 1.98
C LEU A 220 -2.17 29.83 2.71
N LEU A 221 -1.06 29.98 1.99
CA LEU A 221 0.24 30.28 2.58
C LEU A 221 0.20 31.63 3.33
N ASP A 222 -0.38 32.65 2.70
CA ASP A 222 -0.51 33.99 3.29
C ASP A 222 -1.37 33.95 4.58
N LEU A 223 -2.51 33.26 4.53
CA LEU A 223 -3.38 33.05 5.69
C LEU A 223 -2.69 32.25 6.81
N PHE A 224 -1.91 31.23 6.44
CA PHE A 224 -1.16 30.41 7.38
C PHE A 224 -0.08 31.24 8.10
N ALA A 225 0.62 32.10 7.37
CA ALA A 225 1.62 33.02 7.88
C ALA A 225 1.03 34.06 8.83
N LEU A 226 -0.03 34.76 8.38
CA LEU A 226 -0.70 35.83 9.13
C LEU A 226 -1.24 35.33 10.47
N ARG A 227 -1.87 34.15 10.49
CA ARG A 227 -2.43 33.56 11.74
C ARG A 227 -1.38 33.12 12.75
N ARG A 228 -0.13 32.93 12.32
CA ARG A 228 0.99 32.52 13.18
C ARG A 228 1.93 33.67 13.53
N GLY A 229 1.66 34.89 13.05
CA GLY A 229 2.60 36.00 13.15
C GLY A 229 3.95 35.66 12.51
N ALA A 230 3.95 34.79 11.51
CA ALA A 230 5.17 34.24 10.93
C ALA A 230 5.64 35.12 9.76
N ARG A 231 6.94 35.42 9.75
CA ARG A 231 7.57 36.11 8.62
C ARG A 231 7.73 35.13 7.45
N VAL A 232 7.43 35.59 6.23
CA VAL A 232 7.63 34.80 5.01
C VAL A 232 8.81 35.36 4.23
N ILE A 233 9.81 34.53 3.98
CA ILE A 233 10.99 34.81 3.15
C ILE A 233 10.94 33.90 1.94
N PHE A 234 11.51 34.31 0.82
CA PHE A 234 11.49 33.56 -0.43
C PHE A 234 12.86 33.04 -0.79
N PHE A 235 12.92 31.87 -1.43
CA PHE A 235 14.20 31.33 -1.89
C PHE A 235 14.90 32.27 -2.89
N PRO A 236 16.23 32.40 -2.79
CA PRO A 236 17.02 33.15 -3.77
C PRO A 236 16.89 32.52 -5.17
N HIS A 237 17.05 33.34 -6.20
CA HIS A 237 17.13 32.87 -7.60
C HIS A 237 18.54 32.34 -7.91
N ARG A 238 19.00 31.35 -7.15
CA ARG A 238 20.31 30.67 -7.34
C ARG A 238 20.11 29.21 -7.73
N GLN A 239 21.19 28.56 -8.19
CA GLN A 239 21.19 27.12 -8.49
C GLN A 239 20.95 26.29 -7.22
N ASN A 240 21.62 26.63 -6.11
CA ASN A 240 21.34 26.07 -4.78
C ASN A 240 20.29 26.89 -4.05
N MET A 241 19.22 26.22 -3.63
CA MET A 241 18.00 26.86 -3.13
C MET A 241 18.19 27.56 -1.77
N TYR A 242 19.16 27.14 -0.96
CA TYR A 242 19.35 27.61 0.43
C TYR A 242 20.62 28.46 0.65
N ASP A 243 21.45 28.65 -0.38
CA ASP A 243 22.74 29.32 -0.22
C ASP A 243 22.57 30.79 0.23
N GLY A 244 23.23 31.14 1.34
CA GLY A 244 23.20 32.49 1.93
C GLY A 244 21.99 32.78 2.81
N MET A 245 21.07 31.83 2.97
CA MET A 245 19.86 32.01 3.78
C MET A 245 20.13 31.99 5.28
N GLU A 246 21.31 31.54 5.72
CA GLU A 246 21.68 31.50 7.15
C GLU A 246 21.64 32.88 7.82
N ARG A 247 21.80 33.94 7.04
CA ARG A 247 21.77 35.34 7.49
C ARG A 247 20.34 35.85 7.74
N GLU A 248 19.34 35.23 7.13
CA GLU A 248 17.96 35.70 7.12
C GLU A 248 17.18 35.27 8.37
N TRP A 249 17.56 34.16 9.02
CA TRP A 249 16.73 33.52 10.06
C TRP A 249 17.24 33.59 11.51
N GLY A 250 18.38 34.24 11.78
CA GLY A 250 18.83 34.57 13.14
C GLY A 250 18.57 33.51 14.24
N GLN A 251 17.89 33.92 15.33
CA GLN A 251 17.51 33.05 16.46
C GLN A 251 16.25 32.21 16.22
N ASP A 252 15.60 32.28 15.05
CA ASP A 252 14.40 31.48 14.81
C ASP A 252 14.75 29.99 14.87
N HIS A 253 14.19 29.30 15.86
CA HIS A 253 14.43 27.86 16.06
C HIS A 253 13.50 27.00 15.20
N ARG A 254 12.40 27.56 14.69
CA ARG A 254 11.35 26.85 13.93
C ARG A 254 11.17 27.44 12.54
N ILE A 255 11.42 26.62 11.52
CA ILE A 255 11.43 27.06 10.12
C ILE A 255 10.50 26.15 9.32
N ILE A 256 9.49 26.72 8.65
CA ILE A 256 8.59 25.99 7.75
C ILE A 256 9.06 26.15 6.30
N ILE A 257 9.32 25.03 5.64
CA ILE A 257 9.67 24.97 4.23
C ILE A 257 8.39 24.85 3.40
N ALA A 258 7.97 25.94 2.77
CA ALA A 258 6.84 25.98 1.84
C ALA A 258 7.29 25.65 0.41
N GLY A 259 7.07 24.41 -0.02
CA GLY A 259 7.61 23.88 -1.27
C GLY A 259 7.07 22.50 -1.65
N GLY A 260 7.70 21.85 -2.63
CA GLY A 260 7.48 20.43 -2.90
C GLY A 260 8.43 19.54 -2.10
N ASP A 261 8.35 18.22 -2.31
CA ASP A 261 9.23 17.25 -1.63
C ASP A 261 10.71 17.56 -1.86
N GLY A 262 11.10 17.96 -3.07
CA GLY A 262 12.47 18.38 -3.38
C GLY A 262 12.95 19.57 -2.55
N SER A 263 12.09 20.57 -2.28
CA SER A 263 12.46 21.70 -1.42
C SER A 263 12.72 21.27 0.02
N PHE A 264 11.96 20.30 0.53
CA PHE A 264 12.16 19.76 1.88
C PHE A 264 13.40 18.84 1.94
N GLU A 265 13.63 18.02 0.91
CA GLU A 265 14.85 17.21 0.77
C GLU A 265 16.11 18.08 0.69
N SER A 266 16.07 19.18 -0.07
CA SER A 266 17.17 20.16 -0.08
C SER A 266 17.40 20.78 1.31
N ALA A 267 16.35 21.00 2.11
CA ALA A 267 16.49 21.47 3.49
C ALA A 267 17.23 20.44 4.36
N LEU A 268 16.96 19.14 4.17
CA LEU A 268 17.64 18.06 4.87
C LEU A 268 19.13 17.94 4.50
N ASN A 269 19.55 18.51 3.38
CA ASN A 269 20.95 18.49 2.92
C ASN A 269 21.68 19.80 3.21
N TYR A 270 21.04 20.79 3.83
CA TYR A 270 21.64 22.09 4.08
C TYR A 270 22.09 22.21 5.55
N PRO A 271 23.41 22.18 5.84
CA PRO A 271 23.93 22.03 7.21
C PRO A 271 23.43 23.04 8.24
N PRO A 272 23.24 24.33 7.92
CA PRO A 272 22.72 25.30 8.89
C PRO A 272 21.30 24.97 9.42
N LEU A 273 20.52 24.15 8.70
CA LEU A 273 19.19 23.72 9.15
C LEU A 273 19.23 22.48 10.07
N PHE A 274 20.38 21.81 10.22
CA PHE A 274 20.47 20.55 10.97
C PHE A 274 20.15 20.73 12.46
N VAL A 275 20.46 21.91 13.02
CA VAL A 275 20.20 22.26 14.43
C VAL A 275 18.84 22.94 14.63
N LYS A 276 18.14 23.28 13.53
CA LYS A 276 16.84 23.95 13.56
C LYS A 276 15.72 22.91 13.54
N THR A 277 14.56 23.28 14.04
CA THR A 277 13.35 22.47 13.93
C THR A 277 12.63 22.86 12.65
N ILE A 278 12.57 21.94 11.68
CA ILE A 278 11.99 22.24 10.36
C ILE A 278 10.57 21.70 10.24
N GLY A 279 9.69 22.39 9.54
CA GLY A 279 8.39 21.87 9.13
C GLY A 279 8.19 22.01 7.64
N PHE A 280 7.07 21.52 7.14
CA PHE A 280 6.80 21.48 5.71
C PHE A 280 5.43 22.09 5.42
N PHE A 281 5.34 22.95 4.41
CA PHE A 281 4.07 23.44 3.88
C PHE A 281 3.93 23.02 2.39
N PRO A 282 2.88 22.28 2.03
CA PRO A 282 2.79 21.60 0.75
C PRO A 282 2.45 22.54 -0.41
N LEU A 283 3.46 22.96 -1.19
CA LEU A 283 3.29 23.65 -2.47
C LEU A 283 3.60 22.75 -3.69
N GLY A 284 4.03 21.50 -3.51
CA GLY A 284 4.24 20.55 -4.61
C GLY A 284 2.96 19.83 -5.10
N ALA A 285 3.09 19.04 -6.17
CA ALA A 285 1.99 18.27 -6.76
C ALA A 285 1.78 16.90 -6.10
N GLY A 286 2.88 16.17 -5.82
CA GLY A 286 2.85 14.81 -5.30
C GLY A 286 3.43 14.69 -3.90
N ASN A 287 3.11 15.59 -2.97
CA ASN A 287 3.85 15.71 -1.69
C ASN A 287 3.82 14.43 -0.81
N ALA A 288 4.89 13.65 -0.81
CA ALA A 288 5.12 12.49 0.04
C ALA A 288 5.25 12.89 1.52
N PHE A 289 6.03 13.94 1.80
CA PHE A 289 6.19 14.47 3.16
C PHE A 289 4.87 14.98 3.74
N TYR A 290 4.02 15.57 2.88
CA TYR A 290 2.68 15.98 3.30
C TYR A 290 1.85 14.80 3.79
N SER A 291 1.89 13.68 3.06
CA SER A 291 1.11 12.50 3.41
C SER A 291 1.50 11.93 4.78
N PHE A 292 2.78 12.05 5.15
CA PHE A 292 3.29 11.61 6.44
C PHE A 292 3.13 12.63 7.55
N PHE A 293 3.51 13.89 7.34
CA PHE A 293 3.49 14.93 8.37
C PHE A 293 2.08 15.42 8.70
N TYR A 294 1.12 15.21 7.80
CA TYR A 294 -0.28 15.59 8.00
C TYR A 294 -1.25 14.40 8.08
N LYS A 295 -0.75 13.15 8.00
CA LYS A 295 -1.49 11.89 8.26
C LYS A 295 -2.95 11.87 7.79
N GLY A 296 -3.18 12.10 6.50
CA GLY A 296 -4.54 12.01 5.92
C GLY A 296 -5.49 13.16 6.24
N LYS A 297 -5.08 14.12 7.07
CA LYS A 297 -5.80 15.36 7.37
C LYS A 297 -5.67 16.37 6.23
N ARG A 298 -6.12 15.95 5.04
CA ARG A 298 -6.03 16.75 3.82
C ARG A 298 -6.75 18.07 4.07
N TYR A 299 -6.05 19.19 3.92
CA TYR A 299 -6.57 20.54 4.17
C TYR A 299 -6.78 20.94 5.64
N GLU A 300 -6.41 20.12 6.63
CA GLU A 300 -6.46 20.57 8.03
C GLU A 300 -5.43 21.65 8.34
N TYR A 301 -4.32 21.72 7.59
CA TYR A 301 -3.41 22.87 7.69
C TYR A 301 -4.08 24.22 7.34
N LEU A 302 -5.28 24.19 6.72
CA LEU A 302 -6.13 25.35 6.46
C LEU A 302 -6.99 25.77 7.67
N ARG A 303 -7.20 24.87 8.65
CA ARG A 303 -7.88 25.23 9.90
C ARG A 303 -6.86 25.86 10.86
N SER A 304 -7.27 26.99 11.40
CA SER A 304 -6.50 28.09 11.96
C SER A 304 -5.56 27.77 13.13
N ARG A 305 -5.65 26.61 13.79
CA ARG A 305 -4.99 26.37 15.10
C ARG A 305 -4.72 24.89 15.37
N PHE A 306 -3.90 24.23 14.56
CA PHE A 306 -3.32 22.95 14.96
C PHE A 306 -1.98 23.15 15.69
N PRO A 307 -1.80 22.54 16.88
CA PRO A 307 -0.52 22.53 17.55
C PRO A 307 0.46 21.70 16.71
N PHE A 308 1.65 22.25 16.45
CA PHE A 308 2.72 21.43 15.93
C PHE A 308 3.25 20.53 17.04
N LYS A 309 3.42 19.24 16.72
CA LYS A 309 4.21 18.34 17.53
C LYS A 309 5.61 18.27 16.95
N GLU A 310 6.60 18.40 17.81
CA GLU A 310 7.99 18.13 17.45
C GLU A 310 8.25 16.63 17.56
N ILE A 311 8.82 16.06 16.50
CA ILE A 311 9.32 14.68 16.49
C ILE A 311 10.76 14.66 15.99
N ASP A 312 11.51 13.67 16.43
CA ASP A 312 12.75 13.30 15.77
C ASP A 312 12.45 12.50 14.50
N LEU A 313 13.22 12.76 13.45
CA LEU A 313 13.23 12.02 12.20
C LEU A 313 14.66 11.59 11.90
N ASP A 314 14.91 10.29 11.85
CA ASP A 314 16.20 9.75 11.41
C ASP A 314 16.42 10.14 9.95
N VAL A 315 17.59 10.70 9.66
CA VAL A 315 18.03 11.05 8.31
C VAL A 315 19.03 9.99 7.84
N VAL A 316 18.78 9.48 6.65
CA VAL A 316 19.55 8.41 6.03
C VAL A 316 20.55 9.02 5.06
N GLU A 317 21.82 8.70 5.21
CA GLU A 317 22.83 8.97 4.18
C GLU A 317 22.84 7.83 3.18
N LEU A 318 22.63 8.18 1.93
CA LEU A 318 22.76 7.34 0.76
C LEU A 318 24.12 7.62 0.11
N GLU A 319 24.91 6.58 -0.08
CA GLU A 319 26.18 6.60 -0.80
C GLU A 319 26.09 5.64 -2.00
N TRP A 320 26.54 6.08 -3.17
CA TRP A 320 26.56 5.31 -4.41
C TRP A 320 27.74 5.74 -5.29
N ALA A 321 27.91 5.10 -6.46
CA ALA A 321 29.01 5.40 -7.37
C ALA A 321 29.12 6.89 -7.78
N GLY A 322 28.00 7.62 -7.81
CA GLY A 322 27.95 9.03 -8.21
C GLY A 322 28.06 10.04 -7.07
N GLY A 323 28.17 9.59 -5.81
CA GLY A 323 28.36 10.49 -4.66
C GLY A 323 27.60 10.10 -3.39
N LYS A 324 27.33 11.10 -2.56
CA LYS A 324 26.63 10.98 -1.28
C LYS A 324 25.52 12.00 -1.16
N ARG A 325 24.40 11.60 -0.54
CA ARG A 325 23.26 12.49 -0.26
C ARG A 325 22.52 12.05 1.00
N GLN A 326 22.02 13.00 1.77
CA GLN A 326 21.12 12.72 2.88
C GLN A 326 19.67 12.76 2.40
N THR A 327 18.86 11.81 2.82
CA THR A 327 17.46 11.69 2.43
C THR A 327 16.70 10.90 3.49
N VAL A 328 15.38 10.81 3.34
CA VAL A 328 14.54 9.92 4.15
C VAL A 328 13.93 8.82 3.31
N PHE A 329 14.15 8.84 1.99
CA PHE A 329 13.46 7.97 1.07
C PHE A 329 14.31 7.70 -0.18
N VAL A 330 14.54 6.41 -0.47
CA VAL A 330 15.36 5.90 -1.56
C VAL A 330 14.60 4.80 -2.27
N ASN A 331 14.61 4.85 -3.60
CA ASN A 331 14.07 3.82 -4.47
C ASN A 331 15.14 3.33 -5.45
N ILE A 332 15.17 2.02 -5.67
CA ILE A 332 15.98 1.41 -6.71
C ILE A 332 15.13 0.51 -7.61
N GLY A 333 15.49 0.42 -8.89
CA GLY A 333 14.76 -0.36 -9.89
C GLY A 333 13.57 0.40 -10.49
N LEU A 334 12.47 -0.30 -10.77
CA LEU A 334 11.36 0.20 -11.59
C LEU A 334 10.85 1.59 -11.19
N ASP A 335 10.69 1.87 -9.89
CA ASP A 335 10.17 3.17 -9.44
C ASP A 335 11.12 4.33 -9.75
N ALA A 336 12.43 4.09 -9.76
CA ALA A 336 13.41 5.08 -10.18
C ALA A 336 13.32 5.33 -11.70
N ASP A 337 13.03 4.29 -12.50
CA ASP A 337 12.77 4.44 -13.95
C ASP A 337 11.46 5.20 -14.22
N VAL A 338 10.41 5.01 -13.41
CA VAL A 338 9.18 5.83 -13.51
C VAL A 338 9.54 7.30 -13.39
N ILE A 339 10.44 7.64 -12.47
CA ILE A 339 10.84 9.02 -12.24
C ILE A 339 11.73 9.52 -13.37
N ARG A 340 12.70 8.72 -13.84
CA ARG A 340 13.50 8.98 -15.06
C ARG A 340 12.62 9.36 -16.25
N TYR A 341 11.57 8.58 -16.54
CA TYR A 341 10.69 8.83 -17.68
C TYR A 341 9.63 9.92 -17.44
N SER A 342 9.43 10.33 -16.17
CA SER A 342 8.51 11.42 -15.82
C SER A 342 9.15 12.82 -15.79
N GLN A 343 10.48 12.91 -15.81
CA GLN A 343 11.20 14.19 -15.68
C GLN A 343 11.02 15.13 -16.88
N ASP A 344 10.70 14.61 -18.07
CA ASP A 344 10.72 15.40 -19.31
C ASP A 344 9.45 16.19 -19.66
N ARG A 345 8.33 16.09 -18.92
CA ARG A 345 7.08 16.79 -19.30
C ARG A 345 6.33 17.36 -18.10
N THR A 346 6.21 18.69 -18.07
CA THR A 346 5.86 19.47 -16.86
C THR A 346 4.40 19.91 -16.75
N GLN A 347 3.51 19.50 -17.67
CA GLN A 347 2.16 20.08 -17.74
C GLN A 347 1.03 19.30 -17.03
N HIS A 348 1.09 17.98 -16.77
CA HIS A 348 -0.10 17.16 -16.39
C HIS A 348 0.04 16.25 -15.13
N GLY A 349 1.04 16.45 -14.28
CA GLY A 349 1.02 16.03 -12.86
C GLY A 349 0.79 14.54 -12.58
N LEU A 350 -0.45 14.12 -12.33
CA LEU A 350 -0.83 12.72 -12.09
C LEU A 350 -0.88 11.89 -13.37
N LEU A 351 -1.36 12.47 -14.47
CA LEU A 351 -1.44 11.79 -15.77
C LEU A 351 -0.03 11.52 -16.33
N ASP A 352 0.91 12.43 -16.11
CA ASP A 352 2.32 12.23 -16.50
C ASP A 352 2.97 11.14 -15.66
N TYR A 353 2.67 11.07 -14.35
CA TYR A 353 3.10 9.97 -13.50
C TYR A 353 2.56 8.62 -14.00
N LEU A 354 1.26 8.54 -14.31
CA LEU A 354 0.63 7.32 -14.86
C LEU A 354 1.20 6.93 -16.22
N ARG A 355 1.50 7.89 -17.10
CA ARG A 355 2.20 7.66 -18.37
C ARG A 355 3.63 7.18 -18.15
N GLY A 356 4.36 7.77 -17.20
CA GLY A 356 5.68 7.33 -16.78
C GLY A 356 5.67 5.89 -16.26
N CYS A 357 4.66 5.51 -15.47
CA CYS A 357 4.43 4.12 -15.06
C CYS A 357 4.27 3.20 -16.28
N GLY A 358 3.45 3.59 -17.26
CA GLY A 358 3.25 2.82 -18.49
C GLY A 358 4.55 2.59 -19.27
N GLN A 359 5.36 3.64 -19.45
CA GLN A 359 6.65 3.56 -20.14
C GLN A 359 7.68 2.73 -19.36
N ALA A 360 7.78 2.92 -18.05
CA ALA A 360 8.67 2.14 -17.20
C ALA A 360 8.28 0.65 -17.23
N ILE A 361 6.99 0.30 -17.18
CA ILE A 361 6.55 -1.10 -17.28
C ILE A 361 6.93 -1.73 -18.62
N GLN A 362 6.92 -0.95 -19.71
CA GLN A 362 7.30 -1.44 -21.04
C GLN A 362 8.81 -1.56 -21.24
N LYS A 363 9.59 -0.59 -20.74
CA LYS A 363 11.03 -0.44 -21.04
C LYS A 363 11.97 -0.94 -19.93
N ALA A 364 11.52 -0.98 -18.68
CA ALA A 364 12.37 -1.36 -17.56
C ALA A 364 12.67 -2.86 -17.56
N GLN A 365 13.91 -3.18 -17.18
CA GLN A 365 14.41 -4.54 -17.06
C GLN A 365 13.49 -5.43 -16.22
N SER A 366 13.39 -6.71 -16.55
CA SER A 366 12.41 -7.66 -16.00
C SER A 366 12.52 -7.86 -14.48
N GLY A 367 13.72 -7.66 -13.90
CA GLY A 367 14.03 -7.64 -12.47
C GLY A 367 15.55 -7.58 -12.24
N TYR A 368 15.94 -7.35 -10.98
CA TYR A 368 17.32 -7.19 -10.53
C TYR A 368 17.64 -8.21 -9.43
N ASP A 369 18.83 -8.80 -9.47
CA ASP A 369 19.31 -9.67 -8.39
C ASP A 369 20.07 -8.82 -7.37
N PHE A 370 19.47 -8.62 -6.19
CA PHE A 370 20.08 -7.83 -5.13
C PHE A 370 20.66 -8.70 -4.02
N SER A 371 21.90 -8.43 -3.67
CA SER A 371 22.51 -8.87 -2.40
C SER A 371 22.45 -7.71 -1.41
N VAL A 372 21.74 -7.91 -0.31
CA VAL A 372 21.52 -6.90 0.74
C VAL A 372 22.19 -7.37 2.03
N LYS A 373 23.24 -6.67 2.45
CA LYS A 373 23.89 -6.87 3.76
C LYS A 373 23.26 -5.89 4.76
N ILE A 374 22.53 -6.42 5.73
CA ILE A 374 21.82 -5.66 6.78
C ILE A 374 22.48 -5.96 8.11
N ASP A 375 23.07 -4.95 8.76
CA ASP A 375 23.72 -5.08 10.08
C ASP A 375 24.65 -6.31 10.15
N GLY A 376 25.44 -6.53 9.09
CA GLY A 376 26.37 -7.65 8.95
C GLY A 376 25.79 -8.94 8.36
N ARG A 377 24.46 -9.12 8.32
CA ARG A 377 23.79 -10.32 7.79
C ARG A 377 23.45 -10.15 6.31
N LYS A 378 23.89 -11.08 5.46
CA LYS A 378 23.57 -11.07 4.02
C LYS A 378 22.21 -11.71 3.76
N LYS A 379 21.42 -11.10 2.89
CA LYS A 379 20.18 -11.63 2.31
C LYS A 379 20.22 -11.42 0.81
N GLU A 380 19.72 -12.39 0.06
CA GLU A 380 19.65 -12.32 -1.40
C GLU A 380 18.19 -12.24 -1.85
N TYR A 381 17.96 -11.37 -2.82
CA TYR A 381 16.67 -11.07 -3.41
C TYR A 381 16.81 -11.17 -4.93
N SER A 382 16.51 -12.35 -5.48
CA SER A 382 16.56 -12.59 -6.92
C SER A 382 15.32 -12.03 -7.63
N ASN A 383 15.49 -11.52 -8.85
CA ASN A 383 14.42 -10.98 -9.70
C ASN A 383 13.54 -9.93 -9.00
N CYS A 384 14.15 -9.02 -8.27
CA CYS A 384 13.49 -7.90 -7.60
C CYS A 384 13.13 -6.81 -8.61
N SER A 385 11.86 -6.40 -8.69
CA SER A 385 11.46 -5.32 -9.61
C SER A 385 11.84 -3.95 -9.07
N THR A 386 11.69 -3.76 -7.76
CA THR A 386 12.06 -2.52 -7.08
C THR A 386 12.33 -2.79 -5.61
N MET A 387 13.18 -1.98 -5.00
CA MET A 387 13.37 -1.96 -3.57
C MET A 387 13.15 -0.53 -3.06
N ILE A 388 12.22 -0.41 -2.13
CA ILE A 388 11.83 0.85 -1.50
C ILE A 388 12.47 0.89 -0.13
N LEU A 389 13.17 1.97 0.19
CA LEU A 389 13.93 2.13 1.42
C LEU A 389 13.63 3.50 2.01
N GLY A 390 13.42 3.60 3.32
CA GLY A 390 13.23 4.91 3.93
C GLY A 390 12.78 4.92 5.37
N LYS A 391 12.44 6.12 5.80
CA LYS A 391 11.94 6.49 7.13
C LYS A 391 10.51 7.03 7.09
N ILE A 392 9.97 7.21 5.89
CA ILE A 392 8.60 7.67 5.64
C ILE A 392 7.89 6.64 4.76
N PRO A 393 6.71 6.13 5.16
CA PRO A 393 6.04 5.05 4.44
C PRO A 393 5.17 5.52 3.27
N TYR A 394 5.37 6.73 2.74
CA TYR A 394 4.48 7.31 1.73
C TYR A 394 5.26 7.77 0.49
N PHE A 395 4.69 7.45 -0.67
CA PHE A 395 4.88 8.16 -1.92
C PHE A 395 4.00 9.41 -1.97
N GLY A 396 4.15 10.15 -3.07
CA GLY A 396 3.22 11.20 -3.42
C GLY A 396 1.77 10.75 -3.50
N TYR A 397 0.86 11.73 -3.40
CA TYR A 397 -0.59 11.52 -3.49
C TYR A 397 -1.18 10.63 -2.38
N GLY A 398 -0.44 10.35 -1.31
CA GLY A 398 -0.89 9.55 -0.17
C GLY A 398 -0.90 8.05 -0.43
N ILE A 399 -0.10 7.59 -1.41
CA ILE A 399 0.13 6.18 -1.71
C ILE A 399 1.15 5.67 -0.69
N ARG A 400 0.85 4.56 0.00
CA ARG A 400 1.78 3.95 0.96
C ARG A 400 2.83 3.12 0.21
N SER A 401 4.10 3.29 0.55
CA SER A 401 5.26 2.67 -0.12
C SER A 401 6.00 1.65 0.76
N LEU A 402 5.93 1.79 2.09
CA LEU A 402 6.49 0.84 3.05
C LEU A 402 5.38 0.18 3.88
N VAL A 403 5.52 -1.12 4.10
CA VAL A 403 4.55 -1.91 4.87
C VAL A 403 4.94 -1.96 6.35
N GLY A 404 3.93 -1.99 7.22
CA GLY A 404 4.09 -2.06 8.66
C GLY A 404 4.23 -0.69 9.32
N MET A 405 4.41 -0.70 10.65
CA MET A 405 4.56 0.54 11.43
C MET A 405 5.99 1.07 11.28
N VAL A 406 6.15 2.11 10.45
CA VAL A 406 7.43 2.81 10.29
C VAL A 406 7.57 3.86 11.39
N LYS A 407 8.59 3.69 12.25
CA LYS A 407 8.91 4.64 13.31
C LYS A 407 9.96 5.64 12.81
N PRO A 408 9.71 6.96 12.87
CA PRO A 408 10.63 7.94 12.31
C PRO A 408 11.97 8.04 13.03
N ALA A 409 12.07 7.70 14.33
CA ALA A 409 13.28 7.90 15.15
C ALA A 409 13.78 6.65 15.91
N ASP A 410 13.57 5.46 15.36
CA ASP A 410 13.98 4.19 15.98
C ASP A 410 15.40 3.72 15.62
N GLY A 411 16.16 4.54 14.89
CA GLY A 411 17.52 4.22 14.47
C GLY A 411 17.60 3.09 13.45
N LYS A 412 16.51 2.79 12.72
CA LYS A 412 16.50 1.77 11.66
C LYS A 412 15.93 2.31 10.36
N VAL A 413 16.58 2.00 9.23
CA VAL A 413 16.05 2.17 7.89
C VAL A 413 15.08 1.02 7.61
N TYR A 414 13.91 1.33 7.09
CA TYR A 414 12.91 0.34 6.68
C TYR A 414 13.06 0.08 5.19
N GLY A 415 12.97 -1.18 4.80
CA GLY A 415 13.07 -1.62 3.42
C GLY A 415 11.92 -2.53 3.04
N LEU A 416 11.52 -2.44 1.78
CA LEU A 416 10.54 -3.28 1.14
C LEU A 416 11.10 -3.72 -0.21
N ALA A 417 11.48 -4.99 -0.32
CA ALA A 417 11.84 -5.58 -1.60
C ALA A 417 10.58 -6.12 -2.25
N VAL A 418 10.33 -5.69 -3.49
CA VAL A 418 9.27 -6.24 -4.34
C VAL A 418 9.90 -7.30 -5.21
N VAL A 419 9.89 -8.54 -4.70
CA VAL A 419 10.50 -9.67 -5.40
C VAL A 419 9.51 -10.26 -6.38
N ASN A 420 9.93 -10.37 -7.63
CA ASN A 420 9.17 -11.04 -8.66
C ASN A 420 9.65 -12.49 -8.76
N ARG A 421 8.79 -13.48 -8.50
CA ARG A 421 9.12 -14.90 -8.73
C ARG A 421 8.48 -15.49 -9.98
N HIS A 422 7.98 -14.63 -10.88
CA HIS A 422 7.09 -15.02 -11.97
C HIS A 422 7.80 -15.02 -13.34
N SER A 423 7.14 -15.64 -14.33
CA SER A 423 7.57 -15.63 -15.73
C SER A 423 7.52 -14.22 -16.33
N SER A 424 8.33 -13.96 -17.36
CA SER A 424 8.47 -12.61 -17.96
C SER A 424 7.13 -11.97 -18.39
N TRP A 425 6.12 -12.78 -18.73
CA TRP A 425 4.78 -12.33 -19.14
C TRP A 425 3.90 -11.85 -17.96
N LEU A 426 3.88 -12.57 -16.84
CA LEU A 426 3.13 -12.17 -15.64
C LEU A 426 3.79 -10.98 -14.90
N ASN A 427 5.07 -10.73 -15.17
CA ASN A 427 5.86 -9.68 -14.51
C ASN A 427 5.28 -8.27 -14.67
N LYS A 428 4.56 -7.97 -15.76
CA LYS A 428 4.04 -6.63 -16.05
C LYS A 428 2.83 -6.24 -15.17
N PRO A 429 1.74 -7.03 -15.09
CA PRO A 429 0.61 -6.69 -14.22
C PRO A 429 0.95 -6.72 -12.71
N LEU A 430 1.86 -7.60 -12.28
CA LEU A 430 2.23 -7.72 -10.87
C LEU A 430 3.04 -6.53 -10.32
N ARG A 431 3.77 -5.80 -11.18
CA ARG A 431 4.47 -4.55 -10.81
C ARG A 431 3.51 -3.47 -10.33
N VAL A 432 2.35 -3.37 -10.98
CA VAL A 432 1.28 -2.43 -10.59
C VAL A 432 0.58 -2.94 -9.32
N TRP A 433 0.42 -4.26 -9.22
CA TRP A 433 -0.30 -4.85 -8.10
C TRP A 433 0.48 -4.82 -6.78
N SER A 434 1.81 -4.95 -6.78
CA SER A 434 2.61 -4.81 -5.55
C SER A 434 2.48 -3.43 -4.91
N LEU A 435 2.41 -2.37 -5.73
CA LEU A 435 2.08 -1.01 -5.29
C LEU A 435 0.65 -0.92 -4.74
N ILE A 436 -0.31 -1.60 -5.36
CA ILE A 436 -1.69 -1.67 -4.85
C ILE A 436 -1.73 -2.41 -3.49
N VAL A 437 -1.00 -3.52 -3.33
CA VAL A 437 -0.95 -4.29 -2.07
C VAL A 437 -0.26 -3.49 -0.97
N SER A 438 0.81 -2.77 -1.29
CA SER A 438 1.48 -1.89 -0.31
C SER A 438 0.57 -0.74 0.12
N MET A 439 -0.29 -0.22 -0.77
CA MET A 439 -1.34 0.77 -0.41
C MET A 439 -2.30 0.25 0.67
N PHE A 440 -2.60 -1.06 0.69
CA PHE A 440 -3.46 -1.68 1.70
C PHE A 440 -2.70 -2.09 2.98
N ASN A 441 -1.41 -1.79 3.09
CA ASN A 441 -0.55 -2.13 4.23
C ASN A 441 -0.52 -3.64 4.56
N VAL A 442 -0.48 -4.46 3.51
CA VAL A 442 -0.54 -5.92 3.62
C VAL A 442 0.87 -6.50 3.46
N ASP A 443 1.45 -7.05 4.53
CA ASP A 443 2.80 -7.65 4.53
C ASP A 443 2.75 -9.10 4.07
N ILE A 444 2.45 -9.27 2.78
CA ILE A 444 2.33 -10.57 2.14
C ILE A 444 3.31 -10.62 0.95
N PRO A 445 4.02 -11.75 0.75
CA PRO A 445 4.79 -12.02 -0.48
C PRO A 445 3.96 -11.63 -1.73
N PRO A 446 4.45 -10.88 -2.76
CA PRO A 446 5.83 -10.49 -3.15
C PRO A 446 6.56 -9.49 -2.27
N LEU A 447 5.87 -8.88 -1.32
CA LEU A 447 6.42 -7.83 -0.50
C LEU A 447 7.25 -8.45 0.63
N LEU A 448 8.57 -8.21 0.60
CA LEU A 448 9.49 -8.69 1.62
C LEU A 448 10.00 -7.49 2.41
N SER A 449 9.39 -7.26 3.57
CA SER A 449 9.81 -6.21 4.48
C SER A 449 11.09 -6.59 5.24
N PHE A 450 11.96 -5.60 5.46
CA PHE A 450 13.16 -5.74 6.27
C PHE A 450 13.52 -4.39 6.92
N LYS A 451 14.41 -4.41 7.91
CA LYS A 451 14.91 -3.20 8.56
C LYS A 451 16.27 -3.44 9.21
N GLY A 452 17.07 -2.39 9.32
CA GLY A 452 18.41 -2.42 9.91
C GLY A 452 18.99 -1.02 10.07
N LYS A 453 20.13 -0.89 10.75
CA LYS A 453 20.80 0.39 10.95
C LYS A 453 21.64 0.79 9.75
N GLU A 454 22.36 -0.20 9.21
CA GLU A 454 23.22 -0.05 8.03
C GLU A 454 22.88 -1.12 6.99
N MET A 455 22.80 -0.70 5.73
CA MET A 455 22.47 -1.55 4.61
C MET A 455 23.44 -1.31 3.46
N LEU A 456 24.01 -2.37 2.92
CA LEU A 456 24.73 -2.35 1.65
C LEU A 456 23.97 -3.22 0.66
N ILE A 457 23.51 -2.62 -0.44
CA ILE A 457 22.78 -3.29 -1.50
C ILE A 457 23.68 -3.32 -2.73
N THR A 458 23.87 -4.49 -3.31
CA THR A 458 24.68 -4.69 -4.52
C THR A 458 23.90 -5.50 -5.55
N SER A 459 24.19 -5.29 -6.83
CA SER A 459 23.62 -6.00 -7.97
C SER A 459 24.73 -6.27 -8.99
N PRO A 460 24.69 -7.40 -9.72
CA PRO A 460 25.63 -7.68 -10.80
C PRO A 460 25.43 -6.76 -12.01
N VAL A 461 24.25 -6.16 -12.15
CA VAL A 461 23.89 -5.23 -13.23
C VAL A 461 23.57 -3.85 -12.70
N LEU A 462 23.74 -2.83 -13.54
CA LEU A 462 23.33 -1.45 -13.24
C LEU A 462 21.83 -1.39 -12.99
N PHE A 463 21.44 -0.75 -11.89
CA PHE A 463 20.06 -0.45 -11.58
C PHE A 463 19.86 1.06 -11.44
N PRO A 464 18.69 1.57 -11.85
CA PRO A 464 18.31 2.97 -11.67
C PRO A 464 18.13 3.28 -10.17
N LEU A 465 18.56 4.46 -9.77
CA LEU A 465 18.54 4.95 -8.40
C LEU A 465 17.82 6.30 -8.33
N GLN A 466 16.99 6.45 -7.31
CA GLN A 466 16.29 7.68 -7.00
C GLN A 466 16.29 7.93 -5.50
N ALA A 467 16.42 9.19 -5.10
CA ALA A 467 16.21 9.62 -3.72
C ALA A 467 15.41 10.92 -3.67
N GLY A 468 14.52 11.06 -2.68
CA GLY A 468 13.83 12.33 -2.42
C GLY A 468 13.00 12.89 -3.59
N GLY A 469 12.58 12.05 -4.54
CA GLY A 469 11.84 12.51 -5.74
C GLY A 469 12.71 12.78 -6.96
N GLU A 470 14.04 12.62 -6.89
CA GLU A 470 14.98 12.93 -7.97
C GLU A 470 15.72 11.67 -8.44
N PHE A 471 15.80 11.47 -9.76
CA PHE A 471 16.62 10.44 -10.37
C PHE A 471 18.10 10.78 -10.21
N LEU A 472 18.89 9.85 -9.68
CA LEU A 472 20.32 10.04 -9.35
C LEU A 472 21.27 9.32 -10.32
N GLY A 473 20.72 8.70 -11.37
CA GLY A 473 21.48 7.87 -12.30
C GLY A 473 21.35 6.38 -12.00
N GLU A 474 22.31 5.61 -12.49
CA GLU A 474 22.37 4.16 -12.32
C GLU A 474 23.58 3.77 -11.46
N SER A 475 23.48 2.68 -10.72
CA SER A 475 24.59 2.15 -9.94
C SER A 475 24.51 0.63 -9.80
N THR A 476 25.62 -0.01 -9.48
CA THR A 476 25.66 -1.43 -9.12
C THR A 476 25.65 -1.65 -7.62
N TRP A 477 25.78 -0.59 -6.82
CA TRP A 477 25.76 -0.66 -5.37
C TRP A 477 25.23 0.62 -4.75
N VAL A 478 24.59 0.48 -3.59
CA VAL A 478 24.22 1.60 -2.73
C VAL A 478 24.42 1.24 -1.27
N ARG A 479 24.88 2.18 -0.46
CA ARG A 479 24.99 2.05 1.00
C ARG A 479 24.06 3.05 1.67
N LEU A 480 23.33 2.59 2.67
CA LEU A 480 22.43 3.40 3.48
C LEU A 480 22.81 3.27 4.95
N ARG A 481 22.95 4.40 5.64
CA ARG A 481 23.17 4.45 7.08
C ARG A 481 22.46 5.64 7.69
N ILE A 482 22.00 5.50 8.94
CA ILE A 482 21.47 6.65 9.67
C ILE A 482 22.63 7.48 10.20
N VAL A 483 22.64 8.77 9.87
CA VAL A 483 23.73 9.67 10.22
C VAL A 483 23.36 10.72 11.25
N ARG A 484 22.08 11.09 11.34
CA ARG A 484 21.60 12.09 12.29
C ARG A 484 20.10 11.99 12.54
N LYS A 485 19.64 12.71 13.56
CA LYS A 485 18.21 13.00 13.78
C LYS A 485 17.94 14.45 13.43
N GLN A 486 16.90 14.68 12.64
CA GLN A 486 16.37 16.00 12.33
C GLN A 486 15.10 16.22 13.16
N LYS A 487 15.03 17.34 13.87
CA LYS A 487 13.79 17.77 14.53
C LYS A 487 12.82 18.27 13.47
N VAL A 488 11.62 17.69 13.44
CA VAL A 488 10.58 18.01 12.46
C VAL A 488 9.25 18.33 13.13
N LEU A 489 8.57 19.37 12.63
CA LEU A 489 7.20 19.72 13.02
C LEU A 489 6.19 18.92 12.21
N ILE A 490 5.33 18.17 12.90
CA ILE A 490 4.20 17.43 12.34
C ILE A 490 2.87 17.91 12.94
N VAL A 491 1.77 17.59 12.26
CA VAL A 491 0.39 17.98 12.64
C VAL A 491 -0.45 16.79 13.09
#